data_AF-A0A327HMP0-F1
#
_entry.id   AF-A0A327HMP0-F1
#
_cell.length_a   1.000
_cell.length_b   1.000
_cell.length_c   1.000
_cell.angle_alpha   90.00
_cell.angle_beta   90.00
_cell.angle_gamma   90.00
#
_symmetry.space_group_name_H-M   'P 1'
#
loop_
_entity.id
_entity.type
_entity.pdbx_description
1 polymer ?
#
loop_
_entity_poly.entity_id
_entity_poly.type
_entity_poly.pdbx_seq_one_letter_code
_entity_poly.pdbx_strand_id
1 'polypeptide(L)'
;MVSTYHVQQLVLAVVGDTAEVDIIGSSNEPVHDFSPSPGDKADLLNSDIFFYHGLKLEPWVDKAISEMGDDGPTIIKTHAMPTGEITLDYESILVDDLCSALSENDRLVNNLMSYKNQASELNIDIEYLVHQLTFPAPDSGEDLHDDHGDHDDHDDHDDHGDHDDHDDHDDH
;
A
#
# COMPACT_ATOMS: atom_id res chain seq x y z
N MET A 1 -30.33 13.08 13.00
CA MET A 1 -28.91 13.14 12.56
C MET A 1 -28.74 12.59 11.15
N VAL A 2 -27.69 12.98 10.43
CA VAL A 2 -27.38 12.54 9.05
C VAL A 2 -25.90 12.22 8.83
N SER A 3 -25.57 11.41 7.82
CA SER A 3 -24.18 11.00 7.52
C SER A 3 -23.35 12.01 6.72
N THR A 4 -24.00 12.82 5.88
CA THR A 4 -23.31 13.74 4.95
C THR A 4 -24.08 15.04 4.78
N TYR A 5 -23.37 16.08 4.34
CA TYR A 5 -23.99 17.36 3.97
C TYR A 5 -25.10 17.21 2.93
N HIS A 6 -24.90 16.40 1.88
CA HIS A 6 -25.91 16.23 0.84
C HIS A 6 -27.21 15.62 1.39
N VAL A 7 -27.10 14.62 2.27
CA VAL A 7 -28.26 14.04 2.95
C VAL A 7 -28.92 15.09 3.88
N GLN A 8 -28.11 15.91 4.58
CA GLN A 8 -28.63 17.02 5.39
C GLN A 8 -29.52 17.95 4.58
N GLN A 9 -29.07 18.37 3.39
CA GLN A 9 -29.81 19.30 2.54
C GLN A 9 -31.14 18.69 2.05
N LEU A 10 -31.14 17.39 1.72
CA LEU A 10 -32.36 16.67 1.36
C LEU A 10 -33.37 16.64 2.52
N VAL A 11 -32.89 16.34 3.73
CA VAL A 11 -33.74 16.29 4.93
C VAL A 11 -34.27 17.69 5.26
N LEU A 12 -33.40 18.70 5.31
CA LEU A 12 -33.76 20.09 5.58
C LEU A 12 -34.79 20.65 4.58
N ALA A 13 -34.69 20.28 3.30
CA ALA A 13 -35.67 20.69 2.30
C ALA A 13 -37.09 20.16 2.57
N VAL A 14 -37.22 19.04 3.31
CA VAL A 14 -38.50 18.43 3.67
C VAL A 14 -38.99 18.92 5.03
N VAL A 15 -38.12 18.97 6.04
CA VAL A 15 -38.51 19.28 7.42
C VAL A 15 -38.50 20.78 7.73
N GLY A 16 -37.75 21.59 6.99
CA GLY A 16 -37.57 23.01 7.28
C GLY A 16 -37.13 23.22 8.74
N ASP A 17 -37.78 24.16 9.43
CA ASP A 17 -37.45 24.53 10.80
C ASP A 17 -38.12 23.63 11.87
N THR A 18 -38.82 22.56 11.48
CA THR A 18 -39.57 21.72 12.45
C THR A 18 -38.72 20.66 13.13
N ALA A 19 -37.46 20.48 12.72
CA ALA A 19 -36.55 19.50 13.29
C ALA A 19 -35.10 20.00 13.24
N GLU A 20 -34.30 19.56 14.22
CA GLU A 20 -32.86 19.76 14.23
C GLU A 20 -32.18 18.66 13.38
N VAL A 21 -31.24 19.07 12.53
CA VAL A 21 -30.59 18.16 11.58
C VAL A 21 -29.07 18.29 11.69
N ASP A 22 -28.49 17.55 12.62
CA ASP A 22 -27.03 17.48 12.78
C ASP A 22 -26.39 16.47 11.83
N ILE A 23 -25.16 16.76 11.43
CA ILE A 23 -24.29 15.83 10.69
C ILE A 23 -23.39 15.12 11.70
N ILE A 24 -23.26 13.79 11.57
CA ILE A 24 -22.33 13.01 12.38
C ILE A 24 -20.87 13.30 11.99
N GLY A 25 -19.99 13.37 12.99
CA GLY A 25 -18.56 13.62 12.75
C GLY A 25 -18.24 15.03 12.28
N SER A 26 -16.97 15.23 11.89
CA SER A 26 -16.45 16.53 11.44
C SER A 26 -16.49 16.66 9.91
N SER A 27 -16.64 17.87 9.39
CA SER A 27 -16.83 18.13 7.96
C SER A 27 -15.63 17.87 7.06
N ASN A 28 -14.49 17.45 7.60
CA ASN A 28 -13.22 17.41 6.87
C ASN A 28 -12.69 15.99 6.58
N GLU A 29 -13.43 14.96 6.99
CA GLU A 29 -13.11 13.56 6.70
C GLU A 29 -14.06 13.02 5.62
N PRO A 30 -13.55 12.36 4.57
CA PRO A 30 -14.41 11.69 3.61
C PRO A 30 -15.28 10.64 4.30
N VAL A 31 -16.60 10.65 4.04
CA VAL A 31 -17.54 9.79 4.76
C VAL A 31 -17.27 8.28 4.57
N HIS A 32 -16.61 7.90 3.48
CA HIS A 32 -16.22 6.51 3.21
C HIS A 32 -15.02 6.05 4.06
N ASP A 33 -14.22 6.99 4.56
CA ASP A 33 -13.09 6.73 5.45
C ASP A 33 -13.45 6.98 6.93
N PHE A 34 -14.55 7.69 7.19
CA PHE A 34 -15.00 8.06 8.53
C PHE A 34 -15.15 6.85 9.45
N SER A 35 -14.64 6.99 10.68
CA SER A 35 -14.80 6.02 11.75
C SER A 35 -15.41 6.70 12.99
N PRO A 36 -16.66 6.37 13.35
CA PRO A 36 -17.33 7.00 14.49
C PRO A 36 -16.55 6.84 15.79
N SER A 37 -16.24 7.97 16.44
CA SER A 37 -15.71 7.99 17.79
C SER A 37 -16.77 7.52 18.81
N PRO A 38 -16.39 7.20 20.06
CA PRO A 38 -17.37 6.92 21.11
C PRO A 38 -18.39 8.05 21.33
N GLY A 39 -17.99 9.31 21.12
CA GLY A 39 -18.90 10.46 21.18
C GLY A 39 -19.92 10.44 20.05
N ASP A 40 -19.46 10.25 18.81
CA ASP A 40 -20.35 10.15 17.64
C ASP A 40 -21.37 9.01 17.79
N LYS A 41 -20.95 7.88 18.36
CA LYS A 41 -21.86 6.76 18.66
C LYS A 41 -22.89 7.11 19.72
N ALA A 42 -22.52 7.87 20.75
CA ALA A 42 -23.43 8.34 21.78
C ALA A 42 -24.45 9.35 21.20
N ASP A 43 -23.99 10.27 20.36
CA ASP A 43 -24.87 11.23 19.66
C ASP A 43 -25.82 10.50 18.71
N LEU A 44 -25.35 9.43 18.06
CA LEU A 44 -26.17 8.57 17.20
C LEU A 44 -27.24 7.83 17.98
N LEU A 45 -26.89 7.25 19.12
CA LEU A 45 -27.84 6.63 20.05
C LEU A 45 -28.88 7.62 20.58
N ASN A 46 -28.50 8.88 20.81
CA ASN A 46 -29.41 9.91 21.32
C ASN A 46 -30.32 10.53 20.24
N SER A 47 -30.09 10.23 18.96
CA SER A 47 -30.91 10.77 17.88
C SER A 47 -32.22 10.00 17.73
N ASP A 48 -33.29 10.66 17.26
CA ASP A 48 -34.56 9.97 16.99
C ASP A 48 -34.50 9.18 15.67
N ILE A 49 -33.88 9.79 14.65
CA ILE A 49 -33.79 9.27 13.29
C ILE A 49 -32.39 9.57 12.75
N PHE A 50 -31.79 8.55 12.11
CA PHE A 50 -30.54 8.66 11.38
C PHE A 50 -30.77 8.42 9.89
N PHE A 51 -30.46 9.42 9.07
CA PHE A 51 -30.47 9.31 7.60
C PHE A 51 -29.04 9.16 7.06
N TYR A 52 -28.84 8.22 6.14
CA TYR A 52 -27.55 8.07 5.46
C TYR A 52 -27.72 7.83 3.97
N HIS A 53 -26.63 7.92 3.20
CA HIS A 53 -26.68 7.77 1.75
C HIS A 53 -27.09 6.35 1.38
N GLY A 54 -26.38 5.34 1.87
CA GLY A 54 -26.56 3.95 1.46
C GLY A 54 -25.68 3.58 0.27
N LEU A 55 -25.97 2.46 -0.40
CA LEU A 55 -25.14 1.92 -1.50
C LEU A 55 -23.65 1.74 -1.14
N LYS A 56 -23.37 1.39 0.13
CA LYS A 56 -22.01 1.24 0.71
C LYS A 56 -21.13 2.50 0.68
N LEU A 57 -21.70 3.71 0.52
CA LEU A 57 -20.90 4.95 0.64
C LEU A 57 -20.34 5.14 2.06
N GLU A 58 -21.06 4.68 3.10
CA GLU A 58 -20.64 4.73 4.50
C GLU A 58 -20.40 3.30 5.05
N PRO A 59 -19.21 2.69 4.83
CA PRO A 59 -18.96 1.29 5.21
C PRO A 59 -19.09 1.01 6.71
N TRP A 60 -18.93 2.04 7.53
CA TRP A 60 -18.97 1.97 8.99
C TRP A 60 -20.37 1.83 9.58
N VAL A 61 -21.43 2.20 8.84
CA VAL A 61 -22.80 2.31 9.37
C VAL A 61 -23.33 0.96 9.85
N ASP A 62 -23.17 -0.10 9.05
CA ASP A 62 -23.70 -1.43 9.39
C ASP A 62 -23.09 -1.96 10.70
N LYS A 63 -21.78 -1.76 10.88
CA LYS A 63 -21.09 -2.12 12.12
C LYS A 63 -21.60 -1.28 13.29
N ALA A 64 -21.68 0.04 13.12
CA ALA A 64 -22.13 0.96 14.16
C ALA A 64 -23.55 0.61 14.65
N ILE A 65 -24.49 0.33 13.73
CA ILE A 65 -25.86 -0.08 14.07
C ILE A 65 -25.87 -1.44 14.80
N SER A 66 -25.09 -2.42 14.32
CA SER A 66 -25.04 -3.74 14.95
C SER A 66 -24.58 -3.71 16.42
N GLU A 67 -23.73 -2.74 16.77
CA GLU A 67 -23.25 -2.52 18.13
C GLU A 67 -24.29 -1.85 19.04
N MET A 68 -25.31 -1.18 18.48
CA MET A 68 -26.34 -0.44 19.22
C MET A 68 -27.55 -1.30 19.61
N GLY A 69 -27.84 -2.38 18.89
CA GLY A 69 -29.00 -3.22 19.16
C GLY A 69 -30.34 -2.51 18.91
N ASP A 70 -31.37 -2.87 19.68
CA ASP A 70 -32.75 -2.37 19.49
C ASP A 70 -32.98 -0.96 20.05
N ASP A 71 -32.03 -0.41 20.82
CA ASP A 71 -32.11 0.92 21.44
C ASP A 71 -31.63 2.05 20.49
N GLY A 72 -31.29 1.72 19.24
CA GLY A 72 -30.81 2.67 18.25
C GLY A 72 -31.91 3.54 17.61
N PRO A 73 -31.52 4.64 16.93
CA PRO A 73 -32.45 5.50 16.20
C PRO A 73 -33.17 4.73 15.09
N THR A 74 -34.27 5.31 14.59
CA THR A 74 -34.83 4.85 13.31
C THR A 74 -33.83 5.09 12.19
N ILE A 75 -33.45 4.03 11.47
CA ILE A 75 -32.44 4.09 10.41
C ILE A 75 -33.08 4.19 9.03
N ILE A 76 -32.70 5.20 8.23
CA ILE A 76 -33.23 5.41 6.88
C ILE A 76 -32.11 5.63 5.86
N LYS A 77 -32.11 4.82 4.80
CA LYS A 77 -31.28 5.03 3.60
C LYS A 77 -31.99 5.96 2.63
N THR A 78 -31.28 6.95 2.12
CA THR A 78 -31.81 7.83 1.07
C THR A 78 -31.68 7.21 -0.33
N HIS A 79 -30.68 6.36 -0.56
CA HIS A 79 -30.44 5.68 -1.82
C HIS A 79 -30.42 4.15 -1.62
N ALA A 80 -31.02 3.46 -2.58
CA ALA A 80 -31.04 2.01 -2.66
C ALA A 80 -30.97 1.58 -4.13
N MET A 81 -30.50 0.36 -4.37
CA MET A 81 -30.56 -0.22 -5.70
C MET A 81 -32.03 -0.38 -6.12
N PRO A 82 -32.37 -0.13 -7.39
CA PRO A 82 -33.69 -0.45 -7.91
C PRO A 82 -34.04 -1.92 -7.64
N THR A 83 -35.33 -2.20 -7.42
CA THR A 83 -35.79 -3.56 -7.16
C THR A 83 -35.43 -4.49 -8.33
N GLY A 84 -34.78 -5.62 -8.02
CA GLY A 84 -34.34 -6.60 -9.01
C GLY A 84 -32.90 -6.40 -9.50
N GLU A 85 -32.27 -5.27 -9.19
CA GLU A 85 -30.86 -5.02 -9.49
C GLU A 85 -29.99 -5.53 -8.33
N ILE A 86 -28.88 -6.19 -8.68
CA ILE A 86 -27.85 -6.63 -7.73
C ILE A 86 -26.60 -5.80 -7.92
N THR A 87 -25.87 -5.55 -6.83
CA THR A 87 -24.52 -5.02 -6.93
C THR A 87 -23.67 -6.06 -7.65
N LEU A 88 -22.94 -5.66 -8.68
CA LEU A 88 -21.94 -6.53 -9.29
C LEU A 88 -20.94 -6.94 -8.23
N ASP A 89 -20.64 -8.24 -8.18
CA ASP A 89 -19.60 -8.78 -7.31
C ASP A 89 -18.24 -8.46 -7.93
N TYR A 90 -17.85 -7.19 -7.85
CA TYR A 90 -16.59 -6.70 -8.38
C TYR A 90 -15.40 -7.43 -7.76
N GLU A 91 -15.49 -7.85 -6.51
CA GLU A 91 -14.44 -8.62 -5.86
C GLU A 91 -14.25 -9.96 -6.57
N SER A 92 -15.32 -10.75 -6.75
CA SER A 92 -15.22 -12.02 -7.47
C SER A 92 -14.78 -11.82 -8.92
N ILE A 93 -15.30 -10.80 -9.61
CA ILE A 93 -14.90 -10.51 -11.00
C ILE A 93 -13.41 -10.17 -11.08
N LEU A 94 -12.90 -9.31 -10.20
CA LEU A 94 -11.49 -8.91 -10.20
C LEU A 94 -10.58 -10.07 -9.77
N VAL A 95 -11.02 -10.89 -8.81
CA VAL A 95 -10.28 -12.09 -8.40
C VAL A 95 -10.22 -13.10 -9.53
N ASP A 96 -11.34 -13.36 -10.22
CA ASP A 96 -11.40 -14.27 -11.35
C ASP A 96 -10.51 -13.79 -12.50
N ASP A 97 -10.54 -12.49 -12.81
CA ASP A 97 -9.72 -11.88 -13.86
C ASP A 97 -8.22 -11.95 -13.51
N LEU A 98 -7.87 -11.62 -12.26
CA LEU A 98 -6.51 -11.76 -11.75
C LEU A 98 -6.03 -13.21 -11.78
N CYS A 99 -6.85 -14.15 -11.33
CA CYS A 99 -6.54 -15.58 -11.35
C CYS A 99 -6.35 -16.08 -12.78
N SER A 100 -7.19 -15.63 -13.70
CA SER A 100 -7.07 -15.96 -15.13
C SER A 100 -5.73 -15.46 -15.66
N ALA A 101 -5.42 -14.17 -15.50
CA ALA A 101 -4.15 -13.58 -15.92
C ALA A 101 -2.94 -14.30 -15.31
N LEU A 102 -2.97 -14.63 -14.01
CA LEU A 102 -1.87 -15.35 -13.35
C LEU A 102 -1.72 -16.81 -13.78
N SER A 103 -2.80 -17.45 -14.24
CA SER A 103 -2.79 -18.83 -14.72
C SER A 103 -2.30 -18.95 -16.16
N GLU A 104 -2.35 -17.86 -16.92
CA GLU A 104 -1.80 -17.79 -18.26
C GLU A 104 -0.27 -17.87 -18.21
N ASN A 105 0.32 -18.63 -19.14
CA ASN A 105 1.78 -18.78 -19.22
C ASN A 105 2.46 -17.57 -19.89
N ASP A 106 1.70 -16.59 -20.37
CA ASP A 106 2.25 -15.41 -21.01
C ASP A 106 2.74 -14.43 -19.93
N ARG A 107 4.06 -14.31 -19.80
CA ARG A 107 4.71 -13.48 -18.79
C ARG A 107 5.81 -12.66 -19.42
N LEU A 108 5.82 -11.36 -19.13
CA LEU A 108 6.95 -10.51 -19.48
C LEU A 108 8.04 -10.64 -18.42
N VAL A 109 9.10 -11.37 -18.76
CA VAL A 109 10.28 -11.51 -17.91
C VAL A 109 11.12 -10.23 -17.99
N ASN A 110 11.30 -9.59 -16.84
CA ASN A 110 12.14 -8.42 -16.67
C ASN A 110 13.30 -8.79 -15.73
N ASN A 111 14.52 -8.77 -16.27
CA ASN A 111 15.73 -8.97 -15.48
C ASN A 111 16.12 -7.65 -14.82
N LEU A 112 16.14 -7.64 -13.49
CA LEU A 112 16.57 -6.50 -12.69
C LEU A 112 18.10 -6.35 -12.77
N MET A 113 18.63 -5.14 -12.80
CA MET A 113 20.07 -4.91 -12.84
C MET A 113 20.71 -5.09 -11.45
N SER A 114 21.88 -5.73 -11.38
CA SER A 114 22.63 -5.90 -10.11
C SER A 114 23.11 -4.59 -9.52
N TYR A 115 23.43 -3.62 -10.38
CA TYR A 115 24.12 -2.39 -9.99
C TYR A 115 23.20 -1.18 -10.12
N LYS A 116 23.22 -0.34 -9.07
CA LYS A 116 22.38 0.87 -8.98
C LYS A 116 22.60 1.86 -10.13
N ASN A 117 23.81 1.95 -10.68
CA ASN A 117 24.13 2.82 -11.81
C ASN A 117 23.48 2.38 -13.13
N GLN A 118 23.04 1.13 -13.23
CA GLN A 118 22.37 0.56 -14.40
C GLN A 118 20.85 0.46 -14.21
N ALA A 119 20.33 0.74 -13.01
CA ALA A 119 18.90 0.64 -12.70
C ALA A 119 18.04 1.56 -13.58
N SER A 120 18.58 2.69 -14.06
CA SER A 120 17.88 3.61 -14.98
C SER A 120 17.75 3.09 -16.41
N GLU A 121 18.43 1.99 -16.75
CA GLU A 121 18.38 1.40 -18.10
C GLU A 121 17.21 0.42 -18.26
N LEU A 122 16.62 -0.06 -17.15
CA LEU A 122 15.44 -0.90 -17.17
C LEU A 122 14.17 -0.04 -17.18
N ASN A 123 13.38 -0.15 -18.25
CA ASN A 123 12.03 0.42 -18.33
C ASN A 123 11.00 -0.72 -18.25
N ILE A 124 10.09 -0.64 -17.28
CA ILE A 124 8.96 -1.57 -17.15
C ILE A 124 7.70 -0.76 -17.46
N ASP A 125 7.08 -1.06 -18.60
CA ASP A 125 5.82 -0.45 -18.97
C ASP A 125 4.66 -1.07 -18.16
N ILE A 126 3.73 -0.23 -17.73
CA ILE A 126 2.55 -0.67 -16.97
C ILE A 126 1.48 -1.11 -17.99
N GLU A 127 1.51 -2.38 -18.36
CA GLU A 127 0.51 -3.01 -19.22
C GLU A 127 -0.32 -4.04 -18.44
N TYR A 128 -1.52 -4.37 -18.97
CA TYR A 128 -2.40 -5.35 -18.36
C TYR A 128 -1.93 -6.78 -18.67
N LEU A 129 -0.86 -7.22 -18.01
CA LEU A 129 -0.23 -8.52 -18.18
C LEU A 129 0.57 -8.93 -16.92
N VAL A 130 1.02 -10.18 -16.87
CA VAL A 130 1.84 -10.67 -15.75
C VAL A 130 3.32 -10.38 -15.98
N HIS A 131 3.91 -9.57 -15.11
CA HIS A 131 5.36 -9.34 -15.10
C HIS A 131 6.06 -10.37 -14.20
N GLN A 132 7.14 -10.98 -14.70
CA GLN A 132 8.05 -11.80 -13.91
C GLN A 132 9.35 -11.02 -13.68
N LEU A 133 9.65 -10.68 -12.43
CA LEU A 133 10.91 -10.02 -12.08
C LEU A 133 11.94 -11.07 -11.65
N THR A 134 13.12 -11.04 -12.27
CA THR A 134 14.24 -11.94 -11.97
C THR A 134 15.48 -11.14 -11.60
N PHE A 135 16.20 -11.60 -10.57
CA PHE A 135 17.52 -11.07 -10.26
C PHE A 135 18.59 -11.89 -11.00
N PRO A 136 19.67 -11.25 -11.48
CA PRO A 136 20.84 -11.95 -12.00
C PRO A 136 21.45 -12.82 -10.91
N ALA A 137 21.99 -13.97 -11.32
CA ALA A 137 22.73 -14.83 -10.42
C ALA A 137 23.94 -14.06 -9.85
N PRO A 138 24.31 -14.27 -8.56
CA PRO A 138 25.57 -13.76 -8.07
C PRO A 138 26.69 -14.39 -8.88
N ASP A 139 27.68 -13.60 -9.30
CA ASP A 139 28.91 -14.12 -9.90
C ASP A 139 29.55 -15.08 -8.88
N SER A 140 29.33 -16.38 -9.05
CA SER A 140 30.16 -17.40 -8.43
C SER A 140 31.48 -17.36 -9.19
N GLY A 141 32.45 -16.64 -8.64
CA GLY A 141 33.82 -16.60 -9.14
C GLY A 141 34.43 -17.99 -9.10
N GLU A 142 34.28 -18.73 -10.20
CA GLU A 142 35.13 -19.87 -10.54
C GLU A 142 36.02 -19.44 -11.70
N ASP A 143 37.28 -19.89 -11.64
CA ASP A 143 38.38 -19.69 -12.60
C ASP A 143 39.33 -18.50 -12.35
N LEU A 144 40.16 -18.60 -11.30
CA LEU A 144 41.58 -18.31 -11.45
C LEU A 144 42.38 -19.39 -10.71
N HIS A 145 43.02 -20.24 -11.49
CA HIS A 145 43.88 -21.34 -11.06
C HIS A 145 45.10 -20.84 -10.27
N ASP A 146 45.36 -21.46 -9.11
CA ASP A 146 46.64 -21.41 -8.41
C ASP A 146 47.69 -22.18 -9.24
N ASP A 147 48.42 -21.48 -10.12
CA ASP A 147 49.64 -22.00 -10.73
C ASP A 147 50.82 -21.67 -9.80
N HIS A 148 51.05 -22.54 -8.81
CA HIS A 148 52.29 -22.56 -8.06
C HIS A 148 53.40 -23.11 -8.95
N GLY A 149 53.98 -22.23 -9.77
CA GLY A 149 55.20 -22.51 -10.52
C GLY A 149 56.40 -22.63 -9.58
N ASP A 150 56.90 -23.85 -9.42
CA ASP A 150 58.24 -24.18 -8.92
C ASP A 150 59.30 -23.35 -9.65
N HIS A 151 60.09 -22.60 -8.89
CA HIS A 151 61.38 -22.09 -9.36
C HIS A 151 62.42 -22.28 -8.26
N ASP A 152 63.06 -23.44 -8.31
CA ASP A 152 64.38 -23.68 -7.72
C ASP A 152 65.49 -23.05 -8.60
N ASP A 153 66.53 -22.60 -7.89
CA ASP A 153 67.91 -22.30 -8.30
C ASP A 153 68.19 -21.08 -9.20
N HIS A 154 68.94 -20.10 -8.66
CA HIS A 154 70.40 -20.03 -8.88
C HIS A 154 71.06 -18.93 -8.04
N ASP A 155 72.14 -19.32 -7.36
CA ASP A 155 73.18 -18.47 -6.75
C ASP A 155 73.80 -17.49 -7.76
N ASP A 156 74.13 -16.27 -7.33
CA ASP A 156 75.55 -15.84 -7.19
C ASP A 156 75.73 -14.33 -6.90
N HIS A 157 76.60 -14.08 -5.92
CA HIS A 157 77.54 -12.96 -5.73
C HIS A 157 77.10 -11.58 -5.19
N ASP A 158 77.41 -11.39 -3.90
CA ASP A 158 78.31 -10.36 -3.32
C ASP A 158 78.62 -9.09 -4.13
N ASP A 159 78.31 -7.91 -3.58
CA ASP A 159 79.35 -6.94 -3.20
C ASP A 159 78.83 -5.93 -2.17
N HIS A 160 79.74 -5.52 -1.29
CA HIS A 160 79.58 -4.63 -0.15
C HIS A 160 79.47 -3.15 -0.55
N GLY A 161 78.92 -2.32 0.35
CA GLY A 161 79.11 -0.88 0.27
C GLY A 161 78.31 -0.09 1.30
N ASP A 162 78.98 0.24 2.40
CA ASP A 162 78.65 1.20 3.45
C ASP A 162 77.72 2.37 3.07
N HIS A 163 76.81 2.76 3.97
CA HIS A 163 77.04 3.89 4.86
C HIS A 163 75.81 4.25 5.71
N ASP A 164 76.13 4.63 6.94
CA ASP A 164 75.28 5.24 7.96
C ASP A 164 74.54 6.49 7.46
N ASP A 165 73.33 6.75 7.95
CA ASP A 165 73.11 7.90 8.84
C ASP A 165 71.69 7.92 9.41
N HIS A 166 71.65 8.41 10.64
CA HIS A 166 70.51 8.60 11.51
C HIS A 166 69.53 9.68 11.01
N ASP A 167 68.26 9.60 11.42
CA ASP A 167 67.72 10.59 12.35
C ASP A 167 66.29 10.25 12.79
N ASP A 168 66.14 10.23 14.11
CA ASP A 168 64.90 10.33 14.87
C ASP A 168 64.16 11.65 14.56
N HIS A 169 62.83 11.64 14.76
CA HIS A 169 62.01 12.65 15.43
C HIS A 169 60.54 12.41 15.04
N ASP A 170 59.74 11.85 15.94
CA ASP A 170 58.98 12.52 17.02
C ASP A 170 57.64 13.11 16.56
N ASP A 171 56.59 12.46 17.05
CA ASP A 171 55.34 12.98 17.61
C ASP A 171 54.93 14.43 17.28
N HIS A 172 53.75 14.56 16.65
CA HIS A 172 52.58 15.24 17.24
C HIS A 172 51.28 14.96 16.47
#